data_AF-A0A174CQW5-F1
#
_entry.id   AF-A0A174CQW5-F1
#
_cell.length_a   1.000
_cell.length_b   1.000
_cell.length_c   1.000
_cell.angle_alpha   90.00
_cell.angle_beta   90.00
_cell.angle_gamma   90.00
#
_symmetry.space_group_name_H-M   'P 1'
#
loop_
_entity.id
_entity.type
_entity.pdbx_description
1 polymer ?
#
loop_
_entity_poly.entity_id
_entity_poly.type
_entity_poly.pdbx_seq_one_letter_code
_entity_poly.pdbx_strand_id
1 'polypeptide(L)'
;METTFTKRNSHGANLKRWREWRGIKQEVLADKIGVSQATLSGYEKKDELEPEVLEKITKALDIPIEAITELNEGALINIYSGTWQDNATAAGSIQNQTFNPIDKIVELYERLLKAEQEKVAMLHEIIKDK
;
A
#
# COMPACT_ATOMS: atom_id res chain seq x y z
N MET A 1 -25.08 2.77 -27.14
CA MET A 1 -25.35 3.39 -25.83
C MET A 1 -24.01 3.47 -25.11
N GLU A 2 -23.37 4.63 -25.18
CA GLU A 2 -22.11 4.87 -24.48
C GLU A 2 -22.43 5.26 -23.05
N THR A 3 -22.19 4.35 -22.10
CA THR A 3 -22.24 4.68 -20.68
C THR A 3 -20.95 5.39 -20.34
N THR A 4 -20.98 6.71 -20.44
CA THR A 4 -19.96 7.59 -19.87
C THR A 4 -19.93 7.36 -18.36
N PHE A 5 -18.93 6.59 -17.89
CA PHE A 5 -18.58 6.51 -16.48
C PHE A 5 -18.06 7.89 -16.04
N THR A 6 -19.00 8.78 -15.72
CA THR A 6 -18.70 10.02 -15.01
C THR A 6 -18.20 9.60 -13.63
N LYS A 7 -16.87 9.59 -13.50
CA LYS A 7 -16.09 9.27 -12.31
C LYS A 7 -16.37 10.33 -11.24
N ARG A 8 -17.57 10.30 -10.66
CA ARG A 8 -17.98 11.19 -9.55
C ARG A 8 -17.43 10.61 -8.27
N ASN A 9 -16.69 11.44 -7.54
CA ASN A 9 -16.20 11.18 -6.21
C ASN A 9 -17.41 11.12 -5.26
N SER A 10 -18.07 9.97 -5.22
CA SER A 10 -19.32 9.75 -4.50
C SER A 10 -18.99 9.39 -3.06
N HIS A 11 -19.45 10.18 -2.09
CA HIS A 11 -19.24 9.89 -0.66
C HIS A 11 -19.71 8.47 -0.31
N GLY A 12 -20.80 8.01 -0.92
CA GLY A 12 -21.31 6.64 -0.76
C GLY A 12 -20.34 5.57 -1.27
N ALA A 13 -19.69 5.79 -2.41
CA ALA A 13 -18.67 4.89 -2.93
C ALA A 13 -17.43 4.82 -2.02
N ASN A 14 -17.01 5.97 -1.48
CA ASN A 14 -15.89 6.07 -0.56
C ASN A 14 -16.19 5.39 0.78
N LEU A 15 -17.41 5.56 1.30
CA LEU A 15 -17.91 4.85 2.47
C LEU A 15 -17.85 3.33 2.28
N LYS A 16 -18.33 2.82 1.14
CA LYS A 16 -18.31 1.39 0.83
C LYS A 16 -16.88 0.83 0.86
N ARG A 17 -15.91 1.55 0.28
CA ARG A 17 -14.49 1.17 0.29
C ARG A 17 -13.92 1.12 1.70
N TRP A 18 -14.16 2.14 2.52
CA TRP A 18 -13.71 2.17 3.91
C TRP A 18 -14.34 1.06 4.75
N ARG A 19 -15.61 0.75 4.53
CA ARG A 19 -16.29 -0.38 5.18
C ARG A 19 -15.62 -1.71 4.82
N GLU A 20 -15.32 -1.93 3.54
CA GLU A 20 -14.65 -3.13 3.05
C GLU A 20 -13.21 -3.24 3.59
N TRP A 21 -12.46 -2.15 3.62
CA TRP A 21 -11.12 -2.10 4.22
C TRP A 21 -11.10 -2.41 5.72
N ARG A 22 -12.12 -1.96 6.46
CA ARG A 22 -12.27 -2.32 7.88
C ARG A 22 -12.83 -3.73 8.08
N GLY A 23 -13.24 -4.43 7.02
CA GLY A 23 -13.81 -5.77 7.11
C GLY A 23 -15.17 -5.82 7.82
N ILE A 24 -15.90 -4.69 7.87
CA ILE A 24 -17.15 -4.58 8.63
C ILE A 24 -18.33 -4.93 7.71
N LYS A 25 -19.22 -5.80 8.19
CA LYS A 25 -20.48 -6.11 7.50
C LYS A 25 -21.40 -4.89 7.52
N GLN A 26 -22.22 -4.75 6.48
CA GLN A 26 -23.14 -3.62 6.35
C GLN A 26 -24.09 -3.52 7.56
N GLU A 27 -24.64 -4.64 8.02
CA GLU A 27 -25.50 -4.71 9.22
C GLU A 27 -24.80 -4.15 10.46
N VAL A 28 -23.55 -4.55 10.70
CA VAL A 28 -22.77 -4.11 11.88
C VAL A 28 -22.50 -2.62 11.85
N LEU A 29 -22.20 -2.05 10.68
CA LEU A 29 -22.02 -0.61 10.54
C LEU A 29 -23.34 0.14 10.74
N ALA A 30 -24.44 -0.41 10.24
CA ALA A 30 -25.78 0.16 10.41
C ALA A 30 -26.19 0.20 11.89
N ASP A 31 -25.95 -0.90 12.62
CA ASP A 31 -26.19 -0.99 14.05
C ASP A 31 -25.35 0.03 14.84
N LYS A 32 -24.08 0.21 14.48
CA LYS A 32 -23.18 1.18 15.14
C LYS A 32 -23.64 2.63 15.00
N ILE A 33 -24.20 2.99 13.85
CA ILE A 33 -24.70 4.36 13.60
C ILE A 33 -26.19 4.50 13.95
N GLY A 34 -26.84 3.43 14.41
CA GLY A 34 -28.25 3.42 14.82
C GLY A 34 -29.25 3.54 13.67
N VAL A 35 -28.91 3.04 12.48
CA VAL A 35 -29.81 3.06 11.31
C VAL A 35 -30.09 1.65 10.80
N SER A 36 -31.12 1.49 9.98
CA SER A 36 -31.40 0.21 9.35
C SER A 36 -30.37 -0.12 8.25
N GLN A 37 -30.14 -1.41 7.97
CA GLN A 37 -29.29 -1.85 6.87
C GLN A 37 -29.72 -1.24 5.51
N ALA A 38 -31.03 -1.10 5.28
CA ALA A 38 -31.58 -0.48 4.07
C ALA A 38 -31.20 1.01 3.98
N THR A 39 -31.23 1.72 5.10
CA THR A 39 -30.81 3.13 5.18
C THR A 39 -29.32 3.28 4.87
N LEU A 40 -28.47 2.40 5.42
CA LEU A 40 -27.04 2.39 5.12
C LEU A 40 -26.76 2.06 3.65
N SER A 41 -27.51 1.12 3.05
CA SER A 41 -27.44 0.84 1.62
C SER A 41 -27.83 2.06 0.77
N GLY A 42 -28.81 2.83 1.25
CA GLY A 42 -29.16 4.12 0.66
C GLY A 42 -28.01 5.12 0.72
N TYR A 43 -27.32 5.22 1.86
CA TYR A 43 -26.15 6.10 2.01
C TYR A 43 -25.00 5.71 1.09
N GLU A 44 -24.68 4.42 0.94
CA GLU A 44 -23.62 3.95 0.03
C GLU A 44 -23.90 4.24 -1.46
N LYS A 45 -25.16 4.54 -1.83
CA LYS A 45 -25.56 4.89 -3.20
C LYS A 45 -25.68 6.40 -3.45
N LYS A 46 -25.56 7.23 -2.40
CA LYS A 46 -25.65 8.68 -2.50
C LYS A 46 -24.30 9.29 -2.84
N ASP A 47 -24.33 10.29 -3.72
CA ASP A 47 -23.14 11.08 -4.08
C ASP A 47 -22.69 11.99 -2.94
N GLU A 48 -23.64 12.60 -2.23
CA GLU A 48 -23.38 13.41 -1.05
C GLU A 48 -24.19 12.88 0.14
N LEU A 49 -23.51 12.76 1.28
CA LEU A 49 -24.12 12.45 2.55
C LEU A 49 -24.21 13.73 3.37
N GLU A 50 -25.26 13.84 4.18
CA GLU A 50 -25.41 14.91 5.16
C GLU A 50 -24.25 14.86 6.17
N PRO A 51 -23.75 16.03 6.62
CA PRO A 51 -22.59 16.11 7.51
C PRO A 51 -22.83 15.37 8.83
N GLU A 52 -24.06 15.37 9.34
CA GLU A 52 -24.41 14.65 10.58
C GLU A 52 -24.25 13.12 10.42
N VAL A 53 -24.64 12.57 9.27
CA VAL A 53 -24.50 11.14 8.96
C VAL A 53 -23.02 10.81 8.76
N LEU A 54 -22.30 11.68 8.06
CA LEU A 54 -20.88 11.54 7.81
C LEU A 54 -20.09 11.46 9.12
N GLU A 55 -20.38 12.35 10.08
CA GLU A 55 -19.78 12.31 11.41
C GLU A 55 -20.07 11.01 12.17
N LYS A 56 -21.31 10.51 12.13
CA LYS A 56 -21.66 9.25 12.80
C LYS A 56 -20.89 8.08 12.22
N ILE A 57 -20.76 8.05 10.90
CA ILE A 57 -20.03 7.01 10.16
C ILE A 57 -18.53 7.09 10.43
N THR A 58 -17.94 8.27 10.39
CA THR A 58 -16.50 8.47 10.61
C THR A 58 -16.12 8.14 12.04
N LYS A 59 -16.96 8.49 13.03
CA LYS A 59 -16.84 8.04 14.42
C LYS A 59 -16.96 6.51 14.56
N ALA A 60 -17.87 5.88 13.83
CA ALA A 60 -18.06 4.42 13.89
C ALA A 60 -16.92 3.61 13.23
N LEU A 61 -16.28 4.19 12.21
CA LEU A 61 -15.17 3.61 11.45
C LEU A 61 -13.77 4.03 11.96
N ASP A 62 -13.73 4.98 12.89
CA ASP A 62 -12.52 5.60 13.44
C ASP A 62 -11.61 6.14 12.33
N ILE A 63 -12.15 7.07 11.54
CA ILE A 63 -11.49 7.74 10.42
C ILE A 63 -11.80 9.25 10.43
N PRO A 64 -10.93 10.11 9.89
CA PRO A 64 -11.26 11.53 9.72
C PRO A 64 -12.37 11.71 8.67
N ILE A 65 -13.12 12.80 8.77
CA ILE A 65 -14.21 13.14 7.82
C ILE A 65 -13.66 13.29 6.39
N GLU A 66 -12.45 13.86 6.30
CA GLU A 66 -11.66 14.01 5.07
C GLU A 66 -11.43 12.67 4.36
N ALA A 67 -11.40 11.54 5.08
CA ALA A 67 -11.19 10.24 4.47
C ALA A 67 -12.34 9.81 3.54
N ILE A 68 -13.55 10.34 3.72
CA ILE A 68 -14.71 10.05 2.86
C ILE A 68 -14.88 11.15 1.80
N THR A 69 -14.59 12.41 2.13
CA THR A 69 -14.76 13.57 1.22
C THR A 69 -13.60 13.74 0.24
N GLU A 70 -12.37 13.43 0.65
CA GLU A 70 -11.14 13.66 -0.13
C GLU A 70 -10.54 12.39 -0.74
N LEU A 71 -11.28 11.27 -0.78
CA LEU A 71 -10.80 10.02 -1.40
C LEU A 71 -10.75 10.14 -2.95
N ASN A 72 -9.95 11.06 -3.47
CA ASN A 72 -9.58 11.12 -4.87
C ASN A 72 -8.66 9.94 -5.17
N GLU A 73 -9.16 9.02 -5.98
CA GLU A 73 -8.64 7.68 -6.23
C GLU A 73 -7.34 7.64 -7.06
N GLY A 74 -6.44 8.59 -6.85
CA GLY A 74 -5.14 8.67 -7.55
C GLY A 74 -3.91 8.69 -6.66
N ALA A 75 -4.05 8.93 -5.35
CA ALA A 75 -2.87 9.21 -4.52
C ALA A 75 -2.47 8.12 -3.52
N LEU A 76 -3.36 7.22 -3.07
CA LEU A 76 -3.07 6.47 -1.83
C LEU A 76 -3.47 4.99 -1.77
N ILE A 77 -3.97 4.38 -2.84
CA ILE A 77 -4.09 2.91 -2.91
C ILE A 77 -2.85 2.33 -3.60
N ASN A 78 -1.67 2.63 -3.04
CA ASN A 78 -0.53 1.76 -3.23
C ASN A 78 -0.77 0.55 -2.34
N ILE A 79 -1.29 -0.47 -3.00
CA ILE A 79 -1.52 -1.83 -2.53
C ILE A 79 -0.29 -2.30 -1.74
N TYR A 80 -0.28 -2.04 -0.42
CA TYR A 80 0.58 -2.72 0.54
C TYR A 80 -0.04 -4.10 0.85
N SER A 81 -0.51 -4.81 -0.18
CA SER A 81 -0.67 -6.26 -0.11
C SER A 81 0.63 -6.82 -0.62
N GLY A 82 1.50 -7.20 0.30
CA GLY A 82 2.78 -7.82 -0.02
C GLY A 82 2.60 -9.11 -0.82
N THR A 83 2.66 -9.02 -2.14
CA THR A 83 3.25 -10.07 -2.97
C THR A 83 4.73 -9.73 -3.08
N TRP A 84 5.49 -10.14 -2.05
CA TRP A 84 6.96 -10.16 -2.07
C TRP A 84 7.45 -11.37 -2.86
N GLN A 85 6.86 -11.60 -4.03
CA GLN A 85 7.31 -12.55 -5.02
C GLN A 85 7.00 -11.95 -6.39
N ASP A 86 8.07 -11.79 -7.16
CA ASP A 86 8.11 -11.35 -8.56
C ASP A 86 7.74 -9.89 -8.86
N ASN A 87 8.78 -9.05 -8.79
CA ASN A 87 9.15 -8.13 -9.88
C ASN A 87 8.01 -7.35 -10.53
N ALA A 88 7.31 -6.51 -9.76
CA ALA A 88 6.46 -5.46 -10.30
C ALA A 88 7.24 -4.14 -10.33
N THR A 89 7.90 -3.88 -11.45
CA THR A 89 8.46 -2.56 -11.81
C THR A 89 7.33 -1.53 -11.85
N ALA A 90 7.08 -0.87 -10.72
CA ALA A 90 6.25 0.32 -10.64
C ALA A 90 7.03 1.50 -11.25
N ALA A 91 6.75 1.77 -12.52
CA ALA A 91 7.19 2.95 -13.23
C ALA A 91 6.61 4.21 -12.56
N GLY A 92 7.46 4.93 -11.83
CA GLY A 92 7.14 6.27 -11.30
C GLY A 92 7.52 6.42 -9.83
N SER A 93 8.69 7.00 -9.58
CA SER A 93 9.12 7.48 -8.26
C SER A 93 9.63 6.40 -7.27
N ILE A 94 10.44 5.44 -7.74
CA ILE A 94 11.49 4.92 -6.87
C ILE A 94 12.55 6.01 -6.81
N GLN A 95 12.63 6.60 -5.62
CA GLN A 95 13.65 7.53 -5.20
C GLN A 95 15.02 7.15 -5.78
N ASN A 96 15.83 8.17 -6.07
CA ASN A 96 17.27 8.06 -6.32
C ASN A 96 17.99 7.44 -5.10
N GLN A 97 17.69 6.20 -4.74
CA GLN A 97 18.58 5.36 -3.99
C GLN A 97 19.65 4.95 -4.98
N THR A 98 20.81 5.60 -4.88
CA THR A 98 22.10 5.21 -5.45
C THR A 98 22.60 3.87 -4.89
N PHE A 99 21.69 2.95 -4.59
CA PHE A 99 21.97 1.58 -4.22
C PHE A 99 21.78 0.74 -5.47
N ASN A 100 22.81 0.73 -6.32
CA ASN A 100 22.87 -0.22 -7.42
C ASN A 100 23.36 -1.57 -6.84
N PRO A 101 22.49 -2.59 -6.73
CA PRO A 101 22.86 -3.87 -6.12
C PRO A 101 23.98 -4.58 -6.90
N ILE A 102 24.13 -4.30 -8.20
CA ILE A 102 25.21 -4.86 -9.03
C ILE A 102 26.57 -4.37 -8.55
N ASP A 103 26.72 -3.07 -8.25
CA ASP A 103 27.99 -2.50 -7.80
C ASP A 103 28.42 -3.09 -6.44
N LYS A 104 27.44 -3.37 -5.56
CA LYS A 104 27.70 -4.04 -4.27
C LYS A 104 28.13 -5.49 -4.42
N ILE A 105 27.60 -6.20 -5.41
CA ILE A 105 28.00 -7.57 -5.73
C ILE A 105 29.44 -7.59 -6.25
N VAL A 106 29.79 -6.67 -7.17
CA VAL A 106 31.16 -6.56 -7.70
C VAL A 106 32.15 -6.26 -6.57
N GLU A 107 31.84 -5.32 -5.67
CA GLU A 107 32.67 -4.99 -4.51
C GLU A 107 32.91 -6.21 -3.59
N LEU A 108 31.90 -7.07 -3.40
CA LEU A 108 32.04 -8.30 -2.62
C LEU A 108 32.95 -9.33 -3.32
N TYR A 109 32.83 -9.48 -4.64
CA TYR A 109 33.69 -10.38 -5.41
C TYR A 109 35.15 -9.94 -5.40
N GLU A 110 35.43 -8.64 -5.54
CA GLU A 110 36.80 -8.11 -5.45
C GLU A 110 37.43 -8.37 -4.08
N ARG A 111 36.67 -8.19 -2.99
CA ARG A 111 37.15 -8.51 -1.63
C ARG A 111 37.40 -10.00 -1.43
N LEU A 112 36.52 -10.85 -1.97
CA LEU A 112 36.68 -12.30 -1.88
C LEU A 112 37.94 -12.75 -2.63
N LEU A 113 38.14 -12.25 -3.85
CA LEU A 113 39.32 -12.54 -4.66
C LEU A 113 40.61 -12.15 -3.93
N LYS A 114 40.62 -10.97 -3.30
CA LYS A 114 41.77 -10.51 -2.52
C LYS A 114 42.05 -11.41 -1.31
N ALA A 115 41.01 -11.79 -0.57
CA ALA A 115 41.14 -12.69 0.58
C ALA A 115 41.65 -14.09 0.15
N GLU A 116 41.26 -14.56 -1.03
CA GLU A 116 41.74 -15.82 -1.60
C GLU A 116 43.21 -15.72 -2.01
N GLN A 117 43.62 -14.64 -2.68
CA GLN A 117 45.02 -14.38 -3.02
C GLN A 117 45.91 -14.27 -1.78
N GLU A 118 45.47 -13.58 -0.72
CA GLU A 118 46.20 -13.48 0.55
C GLU A 118 46.35 -14.84 1.23
N LYS A 119 45.31 -15.68 1.22
CA LYS A 119 45.38 -17.05 1.74
C LYS A 119 46.37 -17.90 0.94
N VAL A 120 46.33 -17.83 -0.38
CA VAL A 120 47.28 -18.56 -1.24
C VAL A 120 48.70 -18.07 -0.98
N ALA A 121 48.94 -16.77 -0.87
CA ALA A 121 50.26 -16.22 -0.54
C ALA A 121 50.76 -16.73 0.83
N MET A 122 49.93 -16.71 1.86
CA MET A 122 50.27 -17.26 3.18
C MET A 122 50.60 -18.75 3.09
N LEU A 123 49.84 -19.54 2.33
CA LEU A 123 50.11 -20.96 2.12
C LEU A 123 51.44 -21.19 1.38
N HIS A 124 51.75 -20.36 0.39
CA HIS A 124 53.04 -20.42 -0.32
C HIS A 124 54.23 -20.09 0.59
N GLU A 125 54.11 -19.13 1.50
CA GLU A 125 55.16 -18.82 2.48
C GLU A 125 55.36 -19.98 3.48
N ILE A 126 54.28 -20.57 3.99
CA ILE A 126 54.35 -21.76 4.88
C ILE A 126 55.01 -22.96 4.18
N ILE A 127 54.80 -23.12 2.86
CA ILE A 127 55.41 -24.21 2.09
C ILE A 127 56.90 -23.94 1.79
N LYS A 128 57.32 -22.67 1.68
CA LYS A 128 58.75 -22.30 1.49
C LYS A 128 59.58 -22.42 2.76
N ASP A 129 58.97 -22.23 3.93
CA ASP A 129 59.62 -22.36 5.24
C ASP A 129 59.80 -23.83 5.69
N LYS A 130 59.63 -24.79 4.78
CA LYS A 130 59.72 -26.24 5.02
C LYS A 130 60.76 -26.87 4.10
#